data_AF-A0A6I2HFJ6-F1
#
_entry.id   AF-A0A6I2HFJ6-F1
#
_cell.length_a   1.000
_cell.length_b   1.000
_cell.length_c   1.000
_cell.angle_alpha   90.00
_cell.angle_beta   90.00
_cell.angle_gamma   90.00
#
_symmetry.space_group_name_H-M   'P 1'
#
loop_
_entity.id
_entity.type
_entity.pdbx_description
1 polymer ?
#
loop_
_entity_poly.entity_id
_entity_poly.type
_entity_poly.pdbx_seq_one_letter_code
_entity_poly.pdbx_strand_id
1 'polypeptide(L)'
;MFWLSHHRASERHRTVRLGGVHVCARCLGTYPALALGLALLFTLRAPLAWRWDVPGVLLLTLPALVDWSVGQLRPAWGGNVQRALTGVLLGAALARSLHVHLQRPLPPVLLAQGALVTAVALPVIVLRLRRVDPNAGPAVEGMQDEGPDGP
;
A
#
# COMPACT_ATOMS: atom_id res chain seq x y z
N MET A 1 -1.20 18.23 -1.62
CA MET A 1 -0.45 17.27 -2.46
C MET A 1 -0.85 15.85 -2.06
N PHE A 2 -1.85 15.29 -2.75
CA PHE A 2 -2.47 13.99 -2.42
C PHE A 2 -1.62 12.77 -2.85
N TRP A 3 -0.59 12.98 -3.68
CA TRP A 3 0.07 11.91 -4.44
C TRP A 3 1.02 11.02 -3.63
N LEU A 4 1.42 11.43 -2.41
CA LEU A 4 2.31 10.64 -1.56
C LEU A 4 1.91 10.60 -0.07
N SER A 5 0.96 11.40 0.39
CA SER A 5 0.34 11.25 1.72
C SER A 5 -1.19 11.27 1.60
N HIS A 6 -1.78 10.13 1.26
CA HIS A 6 -3.22 9.93 1.49
C HIS A 6 -3.55 9.80 2.99
N HIS A 7 -2.53 9.86 3.85
CA HIS A 7 -2.62 9.75 5.30
C HIS A 7 -3.02 11.08 5.94
N ARG A 8 -3.94 11.01 6.90
CA ARG A 8 -4.32 12.14 7.74
C ARG A 8 -3.16 12.56 8.65
N ALA A 9 -3.26 13.73 9.29
CA ALA A 9 -2.25 14.19 10.25
C ALA A 9 -1.98 13.14 11.36
N SER A 10 -3.02 12.47 11.84
CA SER A 10 -2.96 11.39 12.83
C SER A 10 -2.29 10.09 12.32
N GLU A 11 -2.00 9.98 11.02
CA GLU A 11 -1.39 8.81 10.39
C GLU A 11 0.03 9.10 9.86
N ARG A 12 0.61 10.25 10.19
CA ARG A 12 1.96 10.65 9.74
C ARG A 12 3.06 9.69 10.18
N HIS A 13 2.85 8.88 11.23
CA HIS A 13 3.79 7.83 11.63
C HIS A 13 4.05 6.79 10.53
N ARG A 14 3.14 6.66 9.55
CA ARG A 14 3.28 5.77 8.38
C ARG A 14 4.06 6.39 7.22
N THR A 15 4.60 7.59 7.41
CA THR A 15 5.27 8.38 6.39
C THR A 15 6.71 8.67 6.75
N VAL A 16 7.55 8.89 5.73
CA VAL A 16 8.91 9.40 5.84
C VAL A 16 8.93 10.83 5.29
N ARG A 17 9.69 11.72 5.91
CA ARG A 17 9.83 13.11 5.44
C ARG A 17 10.98 13.22 4.44
N LEU A 18 10.68 13.59 3.20
CA LEU A 18 11.64 13.81 2.13
C LEU A 18 11.48 15.24 1.61
N GLY A 19 12.52 16.06 1.72
CA GLY A 19 12.48 17.47 1.26
C GLY A 19 11.33 18.28 1.88
N GLY A 20 11.00 18.04 3.14
CA GLY A 20 9.89 18.70 3.84
C GLY A 20 8.51 18.08 3.62
N VAL A 21 8.35 17.17 2.65
CA VAL A 21 7.07 16.53 2.29
C VAL A 21 6.95 15.15 2.93
N HIS A 22 5.74 14.80 3.39
CA HIS A 22 5.44 13.47 3.90
C HIS A 22 5.15 12.49 2.76
N VAL A 23 5.89 11.38 2.73
CA VAL A 23 5.77 10.33 1.73
C VAL A 23 5.42 9.01 2.42
N CYS A 24 4.36 8.36 1.97
CA CYS A 24 3.95 7.05 2.48
C CYS A 24 5.11 6.06 2.31
N ALA A 25 5.52 5.46 3.43
CA ALA A 25 6.68 4.57 3.45
C ALA A 25 6.49 3.37 2.50
N ARG A 26 5.26 2.88 2.35
CA ARG A 26 4.94 1.80 1.41
C ARG A 26 5.05 2.25 -0.04
N CYS A 27 4.46 3.40 -0.39
CA CYS A 27 4.53 3.94 -1.76
C CYS A 27 5.98 4.19 -2.19
N LEU A 28 6.83 4.60 -1.24
CA LEU A 28 8.26 4.77 -1.47
C LEU A 28 8.95 3.47 -1.90
N GLY A 29 8.48 2.30 -1.46
CA GLY A 29 8.93 1.01 -1.98
C GLY A 29 8.23 0.59 -3.26
N THR A 30 6.90 0.71 -3.30
CA THR A 30 6.07 0.20 -4.40
C THR A 30 6.31 0.88 -5.73
N TYR A 31 6.35 2.22 -5.77
CA TYR A 31 6.45 2.94 -7.04
C TYR A 31 7.82 2.80 -7.72
N PRO A 32 8.95 2.95 -7.02
CA PRO A 32 10.26 2.72 -7.64
C PRO A 32 10.43 1.26 -8.10
N ALA A 33 10.00 0.29 -7.29
CA ALA A 33 10.09 -1.12 -7.66
C ALA A 33 9.19 -1.47 -8.85
N LEU A 34 7.98 -0.92 -8.91
CA LEU A 34 7.08 -1.06 -10.06
C LEU A 34 7.71 -0.50 -11.33
N ALA A 35 8.20 0.74 -11.27
CA ALA A 35 8.79 1.43 -12.42
C ALA A 35 10.04 0.70 -12.94
N LEU A 36 10.96 0.35 -12.04
CA LEU A 36 12.16 -0.41 -12.37
C LEU A 36 11.82 -1.80 -12.91
N GLY A 37 10.90 -2.51 -12.27
CA GLY A 37 10.46 -3.83 -12.69
C GLY A 37 9.86 -3.82 -14.09
N LEU A 38 8.98 -2.85 -14.40
CA LEU A 38 8.44 -2.68 -15.75
C LEU A 38 9.54 -2.40 -16.77
N ALA A 39 10.44 -1.45 -16.47
CA ALA A 39 11.55 -1.11 -17.35
C ALA A 39 12.42 -2.33 -17.68
N LEU A 40 12.77 -3.14 -16.67
CA LEU A 40 13.53 -4.37 -16.84
C LEU A 40 12.77 -5.42 -17.65
N LEU A 41 11.51 -5.69 -17.32
CA LEU A 41 10.70 -6.70 -18.02
C LEU A 41 10.52 -6.38 -19.51
N PHE A 42 10.32 -5.10 -19.85
CA PHE A 42 10.23 -4.67 -21.26
C PHE A 42 11.60 -4.70 -21.96
N THR A 43 12.65 -4.18 -21.33
CA THR A 43 14.00 -4.15 -21.92
C THR A 43 14.53 -5.56 -22.18
N LEU A 44 14.29 -6.48 -21.25
CA LEU A 44 14.71 -7.88 -21.34
C LEU A 44 13.73 -8.75 -22.13
N ARG A 45 12.63 -8.18 -22.65
CA ARG A 45 11.58 -8.90 -23.39
C ARG A 45 11.12 -10.16 -22.65
N ALA A 46 10.81 -10.01 -21.36
CA ALA A 46 10.41 -11.10 -20.51
C ALA A 46 9.21 -11.88 -21.10
N PRO A 47 9.15 -13.21 -20.92
CA PRO A 47 8.08 -14.02 -21.50
C PRO A 47 6.71 -13.64 -20.92
N LEU A 48 5.68 -13.66 -21.76
CA LEU A 48 4.30 -13.32 -21.35
C LEU A 48 3.60 -14.41 -20.55
N ALA A 49 4.14 -15.61 -20.53
CA ALA A 49 3.63 -16.72 -19.76
C ALA A 49 4.79 -17.44 -19.09
N TRP A 50 4.67 -17.64 -17.78
CA TRP A 50 5.60 -18.42 -16.98
C TRP A 50 4.81 -19.24 -15.96
N ARG A 51 5.21 -20.51 -15.76
CA ARG A 51 4.50 -21.43 -14.85
C ARG A 51 4.40 -20.92 -13.40
N TRP A 52 5.29 -20.00 -13.01
CA TRP A 52 5.34 -19.42 -11.69
C TRP A 52 4.66 -18.05 -11.58
N ASP A 53 4.00 -17.56 -12.64
CA ASP A 53 3.40 -16.23 -12.64
C ASP A 53 2.41 -16.03 -11.49
N VAL A 54 1.39 -16.89 -11.41
CA VAL A 54 0.38 -16.81 -10.35
C VAL A 54 1.00 -17.02 -8.96
N PRO A 55 1.63 -18.16 -8.65
CA PRO A 55 2.15 -18.38 -7.29
C PRO A 55 3.21 -17.35 -6.90
N GLY A 56 4.08 -16.92 -7.82
CA GLY A 56 5.10 -15.91 -7.56
C GLY A 56 4.52 -14.53 -7.27
N VAL A 57 3.57 -14.06 -8.09
CA VAL A 57 2.90 -12.76 -7.87
C VAL A 57 2.10 -12.76 -6.56
N LEU A 58 1.38 -13.85 -6.26
CA LEU A 58 0.64 -13.96 -5.01
C LEU A 58 1.60 -13.94 -3.80
N LEU A 59 2.68 -14.73 -3.85
CA LEU A 59 3.69 -14.78 -2.78
C LEU A 59 4.32 -13.40 -2.52
N LEU A 60 4.66 -12.65 -3.57
CA LEU A 60 5.22 -11.31 -3.45
C LEU A 60 4.19 -10.28 -2.97
N THR A 61 2.90 -10.49 -3.22
CA THR A 61 1.81 -9.60 -2.78
C THR A 61 1.48 -9.79 -1.30
N LEU A 62 1.56 -11.03 -0.79
CA LEU A 62 1.12 -11.40 0.56
C LEU A 62 1.74 -10.55 1.70
N PRO A 63 3.07 -10.28 1.74
CA PRO A 63 3.67 -9.52 2.84
C PRO A 63 3.06 -8.13 3.02
N ALA A 64 2.79 -7.41 1.92
CA ALA A 64 2.18 -6.08 1.99
C ALA A 64 0.71 -6.13 2.43
N LEU A 65 -0.02 -7.19 2.06
CA LEU A 65 -1.40 -7.40 2.51
C LEU A 65 -1.46 -7.74 3.99
N VAL A 66 -0.56 -8.57 4.51
CA VAL A 66 -0.47 -8.88 5.95
C VAL A 66 -0.10 -7.62 6.73
N ASP A 67 0.96 -6.92 6.31
CA ASP A 67 1.40 -5.66 6.94
C ASP A 67 0.27 -4.63 7.00
N TRP A 68 -0.48 -4.51 5.90
CA TRP A 68 -1.63 -3.60 5.84
C TRP A 68 -2.74 -4.04 6.77
N SER A 69 -3.14 -5.32 6.71
CA SER A 69 -4.26 -5.85 7.47
C SER A 69 -4.04 -5.68 8.97
N VAL A 70 -2.83 -6.00 9.45
CA VAL A 70 -2.47 -5.79 10.85
C VAL A 70 -2.46 -4.31 11.18
N GLY A 71 -1.87 -3.46 10.33
CA GLY A 71 -1.84 -2.01 10.52
C GLY A 71 -3.24 -1.35 10.56
N GLN A 72 -4.23 -1.92 9.87
CA GLN A 72 -5.62 -1.44 9.93
C GLN A 72 -6.31 -1.79 11.25
N LEU A 73 -5.99 -2.95 11.83
CA LEU A 73 -6.58 -3.44 13.08
C LEU A 73 -5.79 -3.02 14.33
N ARG A 74 -4.51 -2.66 14.17
CA ARG A 74 -3.58 -2.23 15.21
C ARG A 74 -2.76 -1.02 14.71
N PRO A 75 -3.26 0.22 14.89
CA PRO A 75 -2.63 1.41 14.30
C PRO A 75 -1.18 1.67 14.72
N ALA A 76 -0.78 1.22 15.92
CA ALA A 76 0.57 1.35 16.46
C ALA A 76 1.57 0.30 15.94
N TRP A 77 1.12 -0.66 15.12
CA TRP A 77 1.97 -1.75 14.65
C TRP A 77 2.80 -1.39 13.41
N GLY A 78 4.04 -1.89 13.38
CA GLY A 78 4.93 -1.88 12.23
C GLY A 78 5.71 -0.58 12.03
N GLY A 79 6.94 -0.69 11.52
CA GLY A 79 7.82 0.44 11.23
C GLY A 79 7.84 0.81 9.74
N ASN A 80 8.34 2.02 9.43
CA ASN A 80 8.40 2.52 8.05
C ASN A 80 9.34 1.72 7.15
N VAL A 81 10.45 1.19 7.69
CA VAL A 81 11.35 0.31 6.92
C VAL A 81 10.62 -0.95 6.46
N GLN A 82 9.89 -1.62 7.35
CA GLN A 82 9.09 -2.80 7.01
C GLN A 82 8.02 -2.48 5.96
N ARG A 83 7.33 -1.34 6.11
CA ARG A 83 6.32 -0.87 5.14
C ARG A 83 6.93 -0.63 3.76
N ALA A 84 8.14 -0.07 3.70
CA ALA A 84 8.86 0.12 2.45
C ALA A 84 9.29 -1.20 1.82
N LEU A 85 9.87 -2.13 2.61
CA LEU A 85 10.30 -3.44 2.12
C LEU A 85 9.13 -4.28 1.58
N THR A 86 8.02 -4.34 2.32
CA THR A 86 6.81 -5.01 1.82
C THR A 86 6.23 -4.28 0.59
N GLY A 87 6.36 -2.95 0.54
CA GLY A 87 6.05 -2.13 -0.62
C GLY A 87 6.88 -2.50 -1.87
N VAL A 88 8.17 -2.78 -1.73
CA VAL A 88 9.05 -3.22 -2.84
C VAL A 88 8.56 -4.55 -3.41
N LEU A 89 8.25 -5.53 -2.56
CA LEU A 89 7.73 -6.83 -2.99
C LEU A 89 6.40 -6.68 -3.75
N LEU A 90 5.50 -5.85 -3.22
CA LEU A 90 4.24 -5.52 -3.90
C LEU A 90 4.49 -4.84 -5.25
N GLY A 91 5.44 -3.90 -5.33
CA GLY A 91 5.82 -3.23 -6.57
C GLY A 91 6.32 -4.21 -7.63
N ALA A 92 7.16 -5.17 -7.25
CA ALA A 92 7.63 -6.24 -8.14
C ALA A 92 6.49 -7.14 -8.64
N ALA A 93 5.55 -7.50 -7.75
CA ALA A 93 4.36 -8.28 -8.11
C ALA A 93 3.48 -7.53 -9.12
N LEU A 94 3.21 -6.24 -8.85
CA LEU A 94 2.44 -5.37 -9.73
C LEU A 94 3.14 -5.17 -11.07
N ALA A 95 4.47 -5.02 -11.10
CA ALA A 95 5.23 -4.90 -12.35
C ALA A 95 5.00 -6.11 -13.25
N ARG A 96 5.05 -7.32 -12.68
CA ARG A 96 4.81 -8.55 -13.45
C ARG A 96 3.38 -8.61 -14.00
N SER A 97 2.37 -8.40 -13.16
CA SER A 97 0.96 -8.43 -13.59
C SER A 97 0.65 -7.36 -14.65
N LEU A 98 1.14 -6.14 -14.44
CA LEU A 98 0.91 -5.02 -15.35
C LEU A 98 1.67 -5.21 -16.68
N HIS A 99 2.91 -5.71 -16.66
CA HIS A 99 3.66 -6.01 -17.88
C HIS A 99 2.91 -6.98 -18.79
N VAL A 100 2.34 -8.06 -18.22
CA VAL A 100 1.54 -9.01 -18.99
C VAL A 100 0.22 -8.37 -19.44
N HIS A 101 -0.44 -7.62 -18.55
CA HIS A 101 -1.73 -6.97 -18.84
C HIS A 101 -1.67 -5.98 -20.02
N LEU A 102 -0.60 -5.18 -20.09
CA LEU A 102 -0.39 -4.20 -21.15
C LEU A 102 -0.23 -4.84 -22.54
N GLN A 103 0.07 -6.14 -22.61
CA GLN A 103 0.26 -6.89 -23.85
C GLN A 103 -0.85 -7.93 -24.09
N ARG A 104 -1.51 -8.39 -23.03
CA ARG A 104 -2.64 -9.31 -23.06
C ARG A 104 -3.69 -8.85 -22.05
N PRO A 105 -4.86 -8.38 -22.48
CA PRO A 105 -5.85 -7.84 -21.56
C PRO A 105 -6.29 -8.90 -20.54
N LEU A 106 -6.48 -8.46 -19.30
CA LEU A 106 -7.01 -9.24 -18.16
C LEU A 106 -6.38 -10.64 -17.99
N PRO A 107 -5.05 -10.75 -17.83
CA PRO A 107 -4.40 -12.04 -17.71
C PRO A 107 -4.75 -12.72 -16.37
N PRO A 108 -4.72 -14.06 -16.28
CA PRO A 108 -5.05 -14.78 -15.04
C PRO A 108 -4.24 -14.33 -13.82
N VAL A 109 -2.98 -13.94 -14.01
CA VAL A 109 -2.11 -13.43 -12.94
C VAL A 109 -2.64 -12.13 -12.31
N LEU A 110 -3.17 -11.21 -13.13
CA LEU A 110 -3.79 -9.98 -12.65
C LEU A 110 -5.09 -10.28 -11.91
N LEU A 111 -5.93 -11.15 -12.46
CA LEU A 111 -7.20 -11.55 -11.84
C LEU A 111 -6.97 -12.24 -10.49
N ALA A 112 -6.00 -13.16 -10.42
CA ALA A 112 -5.63 -13.83 -9.18
C ALA A 112 -5.10 -12.85 -8.12
N GLN A 113 -4.24 -11.91 -8.52
CA GLN A 113 -3.72 -10.87 -7.62
C GLN A 113 -4.84 -9.97 -7.11
N GLY A 114 -5.73 -9.51 -7.99
CA GLY A 114 -6.90 -8.70 -7.64
C GLY A 114 -7.88 -9.45 -6.73
N ALA A 115 -8.12 -10.73 -6.99
CA ALA A 115 -8.95 -11.59 -6.15
C ALA A 115 -8.35 -11.75 -4.74
N LEU A 116 -7.03 -11.98 -4.62
CA LEU A 116 -6.35 -12.06 -3.32
C LEU A 116 -6.48 -10.75 -2.54
N VAL A 117 -6.18 -9.62 -3.18
CA VAL A 117 -6.31 -8.30 -2.55
C VAL A 117 -7.74 -8.07 -2.08
N THR A 118 -8.74 -8.38 -2.90
CA THR A 118 -10.16 -8.20 -2.57
C THR A 118 -10.59 -9.10 -1.41
N ALA A 119 -10.23 -10.39 -1.47
CA ALA A 119 -10.57 -11.38 -0.45
C ALA A 119 -9.98 -11.04 0.92
N VAL A 120 -8.82 -10.37 0.98
CA VAL A 120 -8.19 -9.92 2.23
C VAL A 120 -8.69 -8.53 2.66
N ALA A 121 -8.76 -7.58 1.73
CA ALA A 121 -9.05 -6.20 2.05
C ALA A 121 -10.51 -6.00 2.51
N LEU A 122 -11.45 -6.67 1.85
CA LEU A 122 -12.87 -6.48 2.13
C LEU A 122 -13.23 -6.89 3.58
N PRO A 123 -12.87 -8.10 4.08
CA PRO A 123 -13.13 -8.45 5.47
C PRO A 123 -12.47 -7.50 6.47
N VAL A 124 -11.22 -7.08 6.23
CA VAL A 124 -10.50 -6.15 7.12
C VAL A 124 -11.19 -4.80 7.19
N ILE A 125 -11.66 -4.27 6.05
CA ILE A 125 -12.41 -3.02 5.99
C ILE A 125 -13.71 -3.16 6.77
N VAL A 126 -14.49 -4.22 6.54
CA VAL A 126 -15.74 -4.47 7.27
C VAL A 126 -15.50 -4.57 8.77
N LEU A 127 -14.47 -5.32 9.20
CA LEU A 127 -14.11 -5.45 10.61
C LEU A 127 -13.68 -4.11 11.23
N ARG A 128 -12.91 -3.30 10.51
CA ARG A 128 -12.51 -1.97 10.97
C ARG A 128 -13.72 -1.04 11.12
N LEU A 129 -14.63 -1.04 10.15
CA LEU A 129 -15.84 -0.23 10.19
C LEU A 129 -16.74 -0.62 11.37
N ARG A 130 -16.83 -1.92 11.70
CA ARG A 130 -17.59 -2.39 12.89
C ARG A 130 -16.97 -1.99 14.23
N ARG A 131 -15.66 -1.71 14.28
CA ARG A 131 -14.96 -1.28 15.51
C ARG A 131 -15.03 0.23 15.73
N VAL A 132 -15.31 1.00 14.68
CA VAL A 132 -15.55 2.44 14.78
C VAL A 132 -17.06 2.58 14.99
N ASP A 133 -17.49 2.78 16.25
CA ASP A 133 -18.90 2.92 16.58
C ASP A 133 -19.55 4.01 15.70
N PRO A 134 -20.56 3.69 14.85
CA PRO A 134 -21.23 4.69 14.02
C PRO A 134 -22.07 5.68 14.85
N ASN A 135 -22.32 5.37 16.13
CA ASN A 135 -23.03 6.21 17.09
C ASN A 135 -22.10 6.95 18.07
N ALA A 136 -20.79 6.79 17.96
CA ALA A 136 -19.87 7.67 18.67
C ALA A 136 -19.98 9.05 18.01
N GLY A 137 -20.72 9.97 18.66
CA GLY A 137 -20.75 11.37 18.28
C GLY A 137 -19.33 11.94 18.17
N PRO A 138 -19.15 13.08 17.48
CA PRO A 138 -17.83 13.71 17.41
C PRO A 138 -17.29 13.87 18.83
N ALA A 139 -16.10 13.33 19.09
CA ALA A 139 -15.37 13.70 20.29
C ALA A 139 -15.30 15.23 20.25
N VAL A 140 -15.92 15.87 21.24
CA VAL A 140 -15.81 17.31 21.43
C VAL A 140 -14.34 17.56 21.71
N GLU A 141 -13.59 17.89 20.66
CA GLU A 141 -12.20 18.30 20.77
C GLU A 141 -12.24 19.63 21.50
N GLY A 142 -11.92 19.56 22.80
CA GLY A 142 -11.81 20.71 23.66
C GLY A 142 -10.83 21.70 23.06
N MET A 143 -11.38 22.85 22.66
CA MET A 143 -10.81 24.19 22.80
C MET A 143 -9.66 24.26 23.83
N GLN A 144 -8.60 25.01 23.48
CA GLN A 144 -7.39 25.45 24.24
C GLN A 144 -6.13 24.70 23.79
N ASP A 145 -5.08 25.29 23.20
CA ASP A 145 -4.54 26.66 23.24
C ASP A 145 -3.94 27.04 21.87
N GLU A 146 -4.46 28.09 21.25
CA GLU A 146 -3.62 28.97 20.43
C GLU A 146 -2.88 29.90 21.40
N GLY A 147 -1.67 29.52 21.79
CA GLY A 147 -0.74 30.46 22.41
C GLY A 147 -0.23 31.42 21.33
N PRO A 148 -0.23 32.75 21.58
CA PRO A 148 0.26 33.69 20.59
C PRO A 148 1.77 33.50 20.43
N ASP A 149 2.21 33.30 19.19
CA ASP A 149 3.59 33.55 18.80
C ASP A 149 3.92 35.01 19.17
N GLY A 150 4.63 35.17 20.29
CA GLY A 150 5.26 36.40 20.73
C GLY A 150 6.70 36.51 20.19
N PRO A 151 7.24 37.74 20.14
CA PRO A 151 8.12 38.27 19.08
C PRO A 151 9.50 37.62 18.94
#